data_AF-W0JT27-F1
#
_entry.id   AF-W0JT27-F1
#
_cell.length_a   1.000
_cell.length_b   1.000
_cell.length_c   1.000
_cell.angle_alpha   90.00
_cell.angle_beta   90.00
_cell.angle_gamma   90.00
#
_symmetry.space_group_name_H-M   'P 1'
#
loop_
_entity.id
_entity.type
_entity.pdbx_description
1 polymer ?
#
loop_
_entity_poly.entity_id
_entity_poly.type
_entity_poly.pdbx_seq_one_letter_code
_entity_poly.pdbx_strand_id
1 'polypeptide(L)'
;MLTIPGVVVHEFAHKKACDLMGVPVVDVAYFRLGTPAGYVQHREPDRYRQSFVVSIAPFLLNTVLAFCLFVALAIVVRSSGVLEGGVGLETALPGEEIVAAVVVLGWLGFAIGSQAFPSTGDARTLWKRSQSEWRRSPAVLLGIPFVIAIYVANLLSWFFLDTLYALGLLVLAVQFALALGF
;
A
#
# COMPACT_ATOMS: atom_id res chain seq x y z
N MET A 1 -6.97 13.95 -3.06
CA MET A 1 -8.25 13.58 -2.40
C MET A 1 -8.68 12.16 -2.71
N LEU A 2 -8.51 11.67 -3.95
CA LEU A 2 -8.85 10.29 -4.31
C LEU A 2 -8.08 9.21 -3.52
N THR A 3 -6.86 9.49 -3.06
CA THR A 3 -6.01 8.53 -2.35
C THR A 3 -6.01 8.67 -0.83
N ILE A 4 -6.91 9.49 -0.26
CA ILE A 4 -6.95 9.76 1.20
C ILE A 4 -7.01 8.46 2.02
N PRO A 5 -7.87 7.47 1.70
CA PRO A 5 -7.91 6.23 2.47
C PRO A 5 -6.55 5.54 2.53
N GLY A 6 -5.81 5.53 1.42
CA GLY A 6 -4.46 4.95 1.37
C GLY A 6 -3.45 5.70 2.22
N VAL A 7 -3.46 7.04 2.21
CA VAL A 7 -2.59 7.84 3.09
C VAL A 7 -2.86 7.50 4.56
N VAL A 8 -4.14 7.44 4.97
CA VAL A 8 -4.50 7.10 6.34
C VAL A 8 -4.02 5.70 6.73
N VAL A 9 -4.23 4.70 5.87
CA VAL A 9 -3.78 3.32 6.11
C VAL A 9 -2.26 3.23 6.17
N HIS A 10 -1.55 3.97 5.32
CA HIS A 10 -0.09 4.07 5.31
C HIS A 10 0.45 4.60 6.65
N GLU A 11 0.00 5.77 7.07
CA GLU A 11 0.46 6.39 8.32
C GLU A 11 0.02 5.56 9.53
N PHE A 12 -1.15 4.91 9.46
CA PHE A 12 -1.60 3.96 10.49
C PHE A 12 -0.65 2.77 10.62
N ALA A 13 -0.27 2.13 9.51
CA ALA A 13 0.67 1.01 9.51
C ALA A 13 2.03 1.42 10.08
N HIS A 14 2.52 2.60 9.68
CA HIS A 14 3.80 3.14 10.13
C HIS A 14 3.82 3.39 11.64
N LYS A 15 2.79 4.08 12.15
CA LYS A 15 2.61 4.34 13.58
C LYS A 15 2.49 3.04 14.35
N LYS A 16 1.70 2.08 13.86
CA LYS A 16 1.49 0.80 14.54
C LYS A 16 2.79 -0.02 14.59
N ALA A 17 3.60 0.03 13.55
CA ALA A 17 4.93 -0.57 13.54
C ALA A 17 5.88 0.10 14.54
N CYS A 18 5.83 1.44 14.65
CA CYS A 18 6.59 2.17 15.68
C CYS A 18 6.21 1.69 17.09
N ASP A 19 4.90 1.63 17.40
CA ASP A 19 4.41 1.16 18.69
C ASP A 19 4.87 -0.28 19.00
N LEU A 20 4.72 -1.19 18.03
CA LEU A 20 5.07 -2.60 18.19
C LEU A 20 6.58 -2.80 18.41
N MET A 21 7.39 -1.96 17.77
CA MET A 21 8.85 -2.00 17.87
C MET A 21 9.39 -1.17 19.05
N GLY A 22 8.51 -0.52 19.82
CA GLY A 22 8.90 0.35 20.94
C GLY A 22 9.63 1.62 20.49
N VAL A 23 9.43 2.06 19.25
CA VAL A 23 10.00 3.31 18.72
C VAL A 23 9.06 4.47 19.08
N PRO A 24 9.50 5.43 19.92
CA PRO A 24 8.61 6.48 20.40
C PRO A 24 8.18 7.44 19.30
N VAL A 25 6.87 7.59 19.11
CA VAL A 25 6.26 8.56 18.19
C VAL A 25 6.11 9.91 18.91
N VAL A 26 6.57 10.96 18.26
CA VAL A 26 6.54 12.35 18.75
C VAL A 26 5.27 13.06 18.28
N ASP A 27 4.93 12.90 17.01
CA ASP A 27 3.78 13.54 16.39
C ASP A 27 3.24 12.68 15.25
N VAL A 28 1.93 12.73 15.00
CA VAL A 28 1.28 11.97 13.94
C VAL A 28 0.12 12.75 13.33
N ALA A 29 0.08 12.79 12.01
CA ALA A 29 -1.08 13.20 11.25
C ALA A 29 -1.42 12.10 10.24
N TYR A 30 -2.51 11.38 10.48
CA TYR A 30 -3.00 10.36 9.55
C TYR A 30 -3.50 10.95 8.23
N PHE A 31 -3.99 12.19 8.28
CA PHE A 31 -4.30 12.97 7.09
C PHE A 31 -4.24 14.46 7.43
N ARG A 32 -3.73 15.27 6.51
CA ARG A 32 -3.84 16.72 6.51
C ARG A 32 -3.88 17.29 5.11
N LEU A 33 -4.51 18.45 4.96
CA LEU A 33 -4.43 19.23 3.73
C LEU A 33 -3.06 19.91 3.68
N GLY A 34 -2.16 19.40 2.84
CA GLY A 34 -0.81 19.94 2.67
C GLY A 34 0.18 18.89 2.18
N THR A 35 1.46 19.27 2.15
CA THR A 35 2.57 18.37 1.76
C THR A 35 3.55 18.21 2.93
N PRO A 36 3.75 16.99 3.45
CA PRO A 36 3.06 15.75 3.08
C PRO A 36 1.60 15.69 3.56
N ALA A 37 0.79 14.88 2.88
CA ALA A 37 -0.64 14.69 3.16
C ALA A 37 -0.92 13.82 4.41
N GLY A 38 0.13 13.21 4.97
CA GLY A 38 0.16 12.46 6.22
C GLY A 38 1.61 12.32 6.67
N TYR A 39 1.85 12.07 7.96
CA TYR A 39 3.18 11.74 8.48
C TYR A 39 3.12 11.09 9.86
N VAL A 40 4.14 10.29 10.15
CA VAL A 40 4.51 9.84 11.50
C VAL A 40 5.90 10.34 11.82
N GLN A 41 6.03 11.25 12.79
CA GLN A 41 7.31 11.69 13.31
C GLN A 41 7.67 10.85 14.53
N HIS A 42 8.79 10.16 14.48
CA HIS A 42 9.26 9.29 15.55
C HIS A 42 10.74 9.52 15.85
N ARG A 43 11.19 9.05 17.02
CA ARG A 43 12.61 9.05 17.38
C ARG A 43 13.39 8.07 16.49
N GLU A 44 14.69 8.29 16.36
CA GLU A 44 15.54 7.40 15.59
C GLU A 44 15.54 5.99 16.22
N PRO A 45 15.29 4.92 15.44
CA PRO A 45 15.28 3.57 15.98
C PRO A 45 16.68 3.14 16.47
N ASP A 46 16.73 2.47 17.62
CA ASP A 46 17.96 2.02 18.27
C ASP A 46 18.58 0.78 17.64
N ARG A 47 17.82 0.02 16.84
CA ARG A 47 18.25 -1.24 16.21
C ARG A 47 17.82 -1.31 14.76
N TYR A 48 18.64 -1.91 13.90
CA TYR A 48 18.30 -2.12 12.49
C TYR A 48 16.94 -2.81 12.26
N ARG A 49 16.59 -3.81 13.08
CA ARG A 49 15.28 -4.49 12.98
C ARG A 49 14.10 -3.54 13.16
N GLN A 50 14.22 -2.53 14.04
CA GLN A 50 13.18 -1.53 14.24
C GLN A 50 13.06 -0.65 12.98
N SER A 51 14.17 -0.13 12.47
CA SER A 51 14.18 0.66 11.22
C SER A 51 13.57 -0.11 10.05
N PHE A 52 13.93 -1.39 9.90
CA PHE A 52 13.45 -2.25 8.82
C PHE A 52 11.94 -2.50 8.91
N VAL A 53 11.44 -2.92 10.08
CA VAL A 53 10.01 -3.20 10.29
C VAL A 53 9.16 -1.95 10.09
N VAL A 54 9.57 -0.81 10.67
CA VAL A 54 8.86 0.46 10.54
C VAL A 54 8.79 0.92 9.08
N SER A 55 9.87 0.75 8.32
CA SER A 55 9.92 1.15 6.90
C SER A 55 9.08 0.27 5.98
N ILE A 56 8.92 -1.02 6.29
CA ILE A 56 8.27 -1.99 5.40
C ILE A 56 6.79 -2.22 5.74
N ALA A 57 6.40 -1.99 7.00
CA ALA A 57 5.03 -2.24 7.44
C ALA A 57 3.96 -1.53 6.60
N PRO A 58 4.11 -0.25 6.18
CA PRO A 58 3.12 0.41 5.33
C PRO A 58 2.93 -0.28 3.99
N PHE A 59 4.03 -0.69 3.36
CA PHE A 59 3.99 -1.42 2.09
C PHE A 59 3.21 -2.72 2.24
N LEU A 60 3.58 -3.56 3.21
CA LEU A 60 2.92 -4.86 3.38
C LEU A 60 1.43 -4.71 3.70
N LEU A 61 1.06 -3.80 4.61
CA LEU A 61 -0.33 -3.65 5.01
C LEU A 61 -1.19 -3.11 3.86
N ASN A 62 -0.75 -2.05 3.17
CA ASN A 62 -1.49 -1.50 2.05
C ASN A 62 -1.62 -2.51 0.90
N THR A 63 -0.55 -3.23 0.57
CA THR A 63 -0.59 -4.28 -0.47
C THR A 63 -1.61 -5.37 -0.14
N VAL A 64 -1.57 -5.92 1.07
CA VAL A 64 -2.50 -6.98 1.48
C VAL A 64 -3.94 -6.48 1.48
N LEU A 65 -4.20 -5.31 2.06
CA LEU A 65 -5.55 -4.75 2.11
C LEU A 65 -6.10 -4.42 0.71
N ALA A 66 -5.29 -3.79 -0.15
CA ALA A 66 -5.67 -3.50 -1.53
C ALA A 66 -5.96 -4.79 -2.30
N PHE A 67 -5.11 -5.80 -2.17
CA PHE A 67 -5.31 -7.10 -2.81
C PHE A 67 -6.62 -7.77 -2.34
N CYS A 68 -6.88 -7.81 -1.03
CA CYS A 68 -8.14 -8.36 -0.50
C CYS A 68 -9.37 -7.60 -1.01
N LEU A 69 -9.31 -6.27 -1.08
CA LEU A 69 -10.40 -5.44 -1.63
C LEU A 69 -10.63 -5.74 -3.11
N PHE A 70 -9.56 -5.93 -3.89
CA PHE A 70 -9.67 -6.30 -5.30
C PHE A 70 -10.15 -7.73 -5.52
N VAL A 71 -9.81 -8.68 -4.65
CA VAL A 71 -10.38 -10.04 -4.68
C VAL A 71 -11.88 -9.97 -4.39
N ALA A 72 -12.29 -9.22 -3.37
CA ALA A 72 -13.71 -9.02 -3.06
C ALA A 72 -14.45 -8.35 -4.23
N LEU A 73 -13.84 -7.34 -4.87
CA LEU A 73 -14.36 -6.70 -6.07
C LEU A 73 -14.55 -7.72 -7.20
N ALA A 74 -13.55 -8.55 -7.50
CA ALA A 74 -13.61 -9.54 -8.55
C ALA A 74 -14.76 -10.55 -8.31
N ILE A 75 -14.92 -11.02 -7.07
CA ILE A 75 -16.02 -11.92 -6.68
C ILE A 75 -17.38 -11.24 -6.87
N VAL A 76 -17.55 -9.99 -6.42
CA VAL A 76 -18.81 -9.24 -6.60
C VAL A 76 -19.14 -9.05 -8.07
N VAL A 77 -18.17 -8.63 -8.89
CA VAL A 77 -18.37 -8.39 -10.32
C VAL A 77 -18.77 -9.66 -11.05
N ARG A 78 -18.16 -10.80 -10.72
CA ARG A 78 -18.48 -12.06 -11.39
C ARG A 78 -19.78 -12.69 -10.89
N SER A 79 -20.00 -12.75 -9.59
CA SER A 79 -21.25 -13.28 -9.02
C SER A 79 -22.50 -12.49 -9.43
N SER A 80 -22.34 -11.21 -9.77
CA SER A 80 -23.44 -10.36 -10.27
C SER A 80 -23.70 -10.47 -11.78
N GLY A 81 -22.84 -11.16 -12.55
CA GLY A 81 -22.98 -11.25 -14.01
C GLY A 81 -22.84 -9.92 -14.74
N VAL A 82 -22.35 -8.86 -14.08
CA VAL A 82 -22.26 -7.48 -14.63
C VAL A 82 -21.45 -7.42 -15.92
N LEU A 83 -20.42 -8.28 -16.05
CA LEU A 83 -19.58 -8.36 -17.24
C LEU A 83 -20.08 -9.35 -18.30
N GLU A 84 -21.04 -10.21 -17.97
CA GLU A 84 -21.63 -11.20 -18.89
C GLU A 84 -22.82 -10.60 -19.67
N GLY A 85 -23.42 -9.52 -19.17
CA GLY A 85 -24.33 -8.67 -19.92
C GLY A 85 -23.59 -7.92 -21.02
N GLY A 86 -23.49 -8.52 -22.21
CA GLY A 86 -22.96 -7.83 -23.39
C GLY A 86 -23.66 -6.50 -23.66
N VAL A 87 -23.05 -5.63 -24.47
CA VAL A 87 -23.61 -4.32 -24.88
C VAL A 87 -24.82 -4.56 -25.81
N GLY A 88 -25.96 -4.93 -25.22
CA GLY A 88 -27.25 -5.11 -25.86
C GLY A 88 -28.29 -4.21 -25.22
N LEU A 89 -29.24 -3.74 -26.02
CA LEU A 89 -30.29 -2.76 -25.67
C LEU A 89 -31.23 -3.22 -24.54
N GLU A 90 -31.17 -4.49 -24.12
CA GLU A 90 -32.02 -5.09 -23.08
C GLU A 90 -31.24 -5.53 -21.82
N THR A 91 -30.06 -4.96 -21.58
CA THR A 91 -29.33 -5.21 -20.34
C THR A 91 -30.06 -4.55 -19.16
N ALA A 92 -30.66 -5.36 -18.30
CA ALA A 92 -31.12 -4.89 -16.99
C ALA A 92 -29.92 -4.29 -16.26
N LEU A 93 -30.01 -3.01 -15.90
CA LEU A 93 -28.96 -2.34 -15.13
C LEU A 93 -28.72 -3.14 -13.84
N PRO A 94 -27.46 -3.38 -13.46
CA PRO A 94 -27.19 -3.95 -12.14
C PRO A 94 -27.85 -3.11 -11.06
N GLY A 95 -28.35 -3.77 -10.02
CA GLY A 95 -28.95 -3.09 -8.87
C GLY A 95 -27.99 -2.02 -8.32
N GLU A 96 -28.54 -0.90 -7.86
CA GLU A 96 -27.76 0.24 -7.36
C GLU A 96 -26.72 -0.17 -6.30
N GLU A 97 -27.06 -1.17 -5.49
CA GLU A 97 -26.19 -1.77 -4.47
C GLU A 97 -24.93 -2.42 -5.06
N ILE A 98 -25.06 -3.15 -6.18
CA ILE A 98 -23.94 -3.82 -6.86
C ILE A 98 -23.00 -2.75 -7.44
N VAL A 99 -23.57 -1.73 -8.09
CA VAL A 99 -22.78 -0.62 -8.64
C VAL A 99 -22.03 0.11 -7.53
N ALA A 100 -22.70 0.42 -6.43
CA ALA A 100 -22.08 1.05 -5.27
C ALA A 100 -20.94 0.20 -4.70
N ALA A 101 -21.15 -1.12 -4.53
CA ALA A 101 -20.11 -2.03 -4.06
C ALA A 101 -18.89 -2.05 -4.99
N VAL A 102 -19.10 -2.14 -6.31
CA VAL A 102 -18.03 -2.12 -7.32
C VAL A 102 -17.23 -0.83 -7.24
N VAL A 103 -17.91 0.32 -7.19
CA VAL A 103 -17.26 1.64 -7.12
C VAL A 103 -16.48 1.79 -5.81
N VAL A 104 -17.08 1.45 -4.67
CA VAL A 104 -16.44 1.61 -3.35
C VAL A 104 -15.24 0.67 -3.20
N LEU A 105 -15.38 -0.62 -3.54
CA LEU A 105 -14.29 -1.58 -3.44
C LEU A 105 -13.15 -1.24 -4.40
N GLY A 106 -13.47 -0.88 -5.64
CA GLY A 106 -12.49 -0.45 -6.64
C GLY A 106 -11.75 0.82 -6.21
N TRP A 107 -12.48 1.83 -5.75
CA TRP A 107 -11.89 3.09 -5.27
C TRP A 107 -11.01 2.88 -4.05
N LEU A 108 -11.47 2.14 -3.03
CA LEU A 108 -10.68 1.86 -1.82
C LEU A 108 -9.45 1.03 -2.14
N GLY A 109 -9.59 -0.04 -2.93
CA GLY A 109 -8.46 -0.89 -3.34
C GLY A 109 -7.41 -0.09 -4.10
N PHE A 110 -7.84 0.76 -5.03
CA PHE A 110 -6.94 1.62 -5.79
C PHE A 110 -6.26 2.68 -4.90
N ALA A 111 -7.02 3.37 -4.07
CA ALA A 111 -6.52 4.40 -3.16
C ALA A 111 -5.47 3.85 -2.18
N ILE A 112 -5.71 2.66 -1.62
CA ILE A 112 -4.79 1.99 -0.69
C ILE A 112 -3.58 1.44 -1.44
N GLY A 113 -3.77 0.78 -2.58
CA GLY A 113 -2.68 0.19 -3.36
C GLY A 113 -1.70 1.23 -3.91
N SER A 114 -2.20 2.38 -4.36
CA SER A 114 -1.35 3.48 -4.86
C SER A 114 -0.52 4.15 -3.75
N GLN A 115 -0.89 3.97 -2.49
CA GLN A 115 -0.18 4.53 -1.34
C GLN A 115 0.62 3.47 -0.58
N ALA A 116 0.95 2.33 -1.21
CA ALA A 116 1.72 1.28 -0.57
C ALA A 116 3.21 1.62 -0.41
N PHE A 117 3.84 2.29 -1.38
CA PHE A 117 5.29 2.42 -1.38
C PHE A 117 5.83 3.27 -0.20
N PRO A 118 6.90 2.82 0.50
CA PRO A 118 7.52 3.59 1.57
C PRO A 118 8.10 4.91 1.08
N SER A 119 8.27 5.87 1.98
CA SER A 119 8.78 7.20 1.62
C SER A 119 10.31 7.25 1.47
N THR A 120 10.82 8.32 0.86
CA THR A 120 12.27 8.60 0.86
C THR A 120 12.85 8.84 2.26
N GLY A 121 12.02 9.24 3.23
CA GLY A 121 12.41 9.38 4.64
C GLY A 121 12.76 8.04 5.27
N ASP A 122 11.95 7.01 4.99
CA ASP A 122 12.15 5.65 5.47
C ASP A 122 13.43 5.05 4.88
N ALA A 123 13.64 5.23 3.58
CA ALA A 123 14.87 4.79 2.89
C ALA A 123 16.13 5.45 3.48
N ARG A 124 16.08 6.76 3.78
CA ARG A 124 17.21 7.47 4.40
C ARG A 124 17.52 6.93 5.80
N THR A 125 16.50 6.68 6.61
CA THR A 125 16.66 6.15 7.97
C THR A 125 17.30 4.76 7.92
N LEU A 126 16.80 3.88 7.04
CA LEU A 126 17.35 2.55 6.86
C LEU A 126 18.79 2.59 6.33
N TRP A 127 19.09 3.45 5.35
CA TRP A 127 20.43 3.62 4.79
C TRP A 127 21.47 4.09 5.82
N LYS A 128 21.15 5.15 6.58
CA LYS A 128 22.04 5.67 7.63
C LYS A 128 22.37 4.59 8.65
N ARG A 129 21.36 3.82 9.07
CA ARG A 129 21.58 2.71 10.01
C ARG A 129 22.45 1.64 9.38
N SER A 130 22.21 1.31 8.12
CA SER A 130 23.03 0.32 7.42
C SER A 130 24.51 0.68 7.39
N GLN A 131 24.83 1.94 7.12
CA GLN A 131 26.21 2.43 7.15
C GLN A 131 26.85 2.41 8.54
N SER A 132 26.07 2.59 9.61
CA SER A 132 26.59 2.60 10.99
C SER A 132 26.85 1.20 11.55
N GLU A 133 26.05 0.20 11.14
CA GLU A 133 26.07 -1.14 11.75
C GLU A 133 26.71 -2.23 10.90
N TRP A 134 26.98 -2.01 9.60
CA TRP A 134 27.46 -3.08 8.71
C TRP A 134 28.74 -3.77 9.19
N ARG A 135 29.62 -3.05 9.90
CA ARG A 135 30.86 -3.62 10.47
C ARG A 135 30.64 -4.53 11.67
N ARG A 136 29.51 -4.36 12.37
CA ARG A 136 29.15 -5.15 13.57
C ARG A 136 28.16 -6.27 13.24
N SER A 137 27.29 -6.07 12.25
CA SER A 137 26.31 -7.07 11.80
C SER A 137 26.19 -7.06 10.27
N PRO A 138 26.80 -8.03 9.56
CA PRO A 138 26.73 -8.11 8.11
C PRO A 138 25.31 -8.34 7.56
N ALA A 139 24.39 -8.86 8.38
CA ALA A 139 22.98 -9.09 8.01
C ALA A 139 22.28 -7.79 7.55
N VAL A 140 22.78 -6.64 7.99
CA VAL A 140 22.32 -5.30 7.61
C VAL A 140 22.52 -5.02 6.12
N LEU A 141 23.46 -5.70 5.45
CA LEU A 141 23.67 -5.59 4.00
C LEU A 141 22.49 -6.15 3.19
N LEU A 142 21.72 -7.07 3.74
CA LEU A 142 20.47 -7.56 3.12
C LEU A 142 19.42 -6.45 2.99
N GLY A 143 19.54 -5.38 3.79
CA GLY A 143 18.71 -4.18 3.66
C GLY A 143 19.05 -3.28 2.49
N ILE A 144 20.27 -3.36 1.96
CA ILE A 144 20.73 -2.45 0.90
C ILE A 144 19.89 -2.62 -0.39
N PRO A 145 19.62 -3.85 -0.88
CA PRO A 145 18.69 -4.03 -2.00
C PRO A 145 17.32 -3.39 -1.75
N PHE A 146 16.79 -3.48 -0.52
CA PHE A 146 15.51 -2.86 -0.16
C PHE A 146 15.59 -1.33 -0.17
N VAL A 147 16.63 -0.74 0.40
CA VAL A 147 16.85 0.73 0.36
C VAL A 147 16.88 1.21 -1.09
N ILE A 148 17.65 0.53 -1.95
CA ILE A 148 17.74 0.86 -3.38
C ILE A 148 16.36 0.73 -4.03
N ALA A 149 15.65 -0.37 -3.78
CA ALA A 149 14.31 -0.58 -4.31
C ALA A 149 13.33 0.53 -3.90
N ILE A 150 13.37 1.01 -2.65
CA ILE A 150 12.54 2.12 -2.19
C ILE A 150 12.90 3.42 -2.93
N TYR A 151 14.19 3.75 -3.08
CA TYR A 151 14.59 4.92 -3.86
C TYR A 151 14.18 4.85 -5.33
N VAL A 152 14.37 3.68 -5.95
CA VAL A 152 13.94 3.44 -7.34
C VAL A 152 12.43 3.56 -7.47
N ALA A 153 11.66 2.98 -6.54
CA ALA A 153 10.20 3.08 -6.54
C ALA A 153 9.71 4.53 -6.37
N ASN A 154 10.34 5.31 -5.48
CA ASN A 154 10.00 6.72 -5.30
C ASN A 154 10.46 7.61 -6.48
N LEU A 155 11.51 7.22 -7.20
CA LEU A 155 11.92 7.92 -8.43
C LEU A 155 10.95 7.62 -9.57
N LEU A 156 10.56 6.35 -9.71
CA LEU A 156 9.66 5.86 -10.75
C LEU A 156 8.20 6.18 -10.47
N SER A 157 7.80 6.55 -9.25
CA SER A 157 6.45 7.04 -8.98
C SER A 157 6.15 8.35 -9.73
N TRP A 158 7.18 9.08 -10.16
CA TRP A 158 7.02 10.18 -11.13
C TRP A 158 6.45 9.70 -12.49
N PHE A 159 6.70 8.45 -12.85
CA PHE A 159 6.13 7.75 -14.02
C PHE A 159 4.92 6.88 -13.64
N PHE A 160 4.18 7.22 -12.58
CA PHE A 160 2.96 6.52 -12.15
C PHE A 160 3.19 5.06 -11.71
N LEU A 161 4.39 4.70 -11.23
CA LEU A 161 4.67 3.34 -10.76
C LEU A 161 3.72 2.90 -9.64
N ASP A 162 3.32 3.83 -8.77
CA ASP A 162 2.31 3.62 -7.73
C ASP A 162 0.94 3.19 -8.30
N THR A 163 0.50 3.86 -9.35
CA THR A 163 -0.73 3.56 -10.08
C THR A 163 -0.62 2.22 -10.80
N LEU A 164 0.50 1.99 -11.51
CA LEU A 164 0.76 0.73 -12.21
C LEU A 164 0.82 -0.46 -11.23
N TYR A 165 1.38 -0.24 -10.05
CA TYR A 165 1.42 -1.24 -8.99
C TYR A 165 0.01 -1.60 -8.50
N ALA A 166 -0.83 -0.61 -8.21
CA ALA A 166 -2.22 -0.84 -7.82
C ALA A 166 -3.01 -1.58 -8.91
N LEU A 167 -2.84 -1.22 -10.18
CA LEU A 167 -3.45 -1.92 -11.31
C LEU A 167 -2.92 -3.35 -11.46
N GLY A 168 -1.62 -3.56 -11.24
CA GLY A 168 -1.01 -4.89 -11.20
C GLY A 168 -1.62 -5.77 -10.11
N LEU A 169 -1.86 -5.22 -8.91
CA LEU A 169 -2.57 -5.93 -7.83
C LEU A 169 -4.00 -6.28 -8.21
N LEU A 170 -4.73 -5.38 -8.90
CA LEU A 170 -6.06 -5.66 -9.41
C LEU A 170 -6.05 -6.83 -10.40
N VAL A 171 -5.14 -6.80 -11.39
CA VAL A 171 -5.00 -7.90 -12.37
C VAL A 171 -4.68 -9.21 -11.65
N LEU A 172 -3.75 -9.21 -10.70
CA LEU A 172 -3.40 -10.39 -9.93
C LEU A 172 -4.59 -10.91 -9.11
N ALA A 173 -5.35 -10.02 -8.49
CA ALA A 173 -6.53 -10.38 -7.70
C ALA A 173 -7.63 -11.00 -8.56
N VAL A 174 -7.86 -10.47 -9.77
CA VAL A 174 -8.78 -11.06 -10.74
C VAL A 174 -8.31 -12.46 -11.15
N GLN A 175 -7.05 -12.63 -11.51
CA GLN A 175 -6.50 -13.96 -11.85
C GLN A 175 -6.62 -14.95 -10.69
N PHE A 176 -6.38 -14.48 -9.46
CA PHE A 176 -6.54 -15.29 -8.26
C PHE A 176 -7.99 -15.71 -8.02
N ALA A 177 -8.95 -14.78 -8.15
CA ALA A 177 -10.38 -15.10 -8.03
C ALA A 177 -10.82 -16.13 -9.08
N LEU A 178 -10.40 -15.95 -10.35
CA LEU A 178 -10.66 -16.90 -11.44
C LEU A 178 -10.09 -18.30 -11.15
N ALA A 179 -8.86 -18.37 -10.61
CA ALA A 179 -8.22 -19.63 -10.25
C ALA A 179 -8.96 -20.38 -9.12
N LEU A 180 -9.70 -19.65 -8.26
CA LEU A 180 -10.57 -20.21 -7.23
C LEU A 180 -11.97 -20.57 -7.75
N GLY A 181 -12.26 -20.35 -9.03
CA GLY A 181 -13.55 -20.63 -9.66
C GLY A 181 -14.58 -19.51 -9.49
N PHE A 182 -14.19 -18.38 -8.89
CA PHE A 182 -15.05 -17.22 -8.74
C PHE A 182 -15.11 -16.36 -9.98
#